data_AF-A0A069RJ84-F1
#
_entry.id   AF-A0A069RJ84-F1
#
_cell.length_a   1.000
_cell.length_b   1.000
_cell.length_c   1.000
_cell.angle_alpha   90.00
_cell.angle_beta   90.00
_cell.angle_gamma   90.00
#
_symmetry.space_group_name_H-M   'P 1'
#
loop_
_entity.id
_entity.type
_entity.pdbx_description
1 polymer ?
#
loop_
_entity_poly.entity_id
_entity_poly.type
_entity_poly.pdbx_seq_one_letter_code
_entity_poly.pdbx_strand_id
1 'polypeptide(L)'
;MGVMKKLGEKTKDAASAIGSKTSEAVEKHSLNVEKGKHEKEIKEKKDSIGEYVYSAYSNGEEPDKAKLLTMVDEIKKIEVQIMEIDEKLKEK
;
A
#
# COMPACT_ATOMS: atom_id res chain seq x y z
N MET A 1 -48.62 -9.01 15.53
CA MET A 1 -47.32 -8.43 15.10
C MET A 1 -46.93 -9.06 13.77
N GLY A 2 -47.20 -8.36 12.66
CA GLY A 2 -47.32 -8.94 11.33
C GLY A 2 -46.00 -9.22 10.62
N VAL A 3 -46.04 -10.20 9.72
CA VAL A 3 -44.96 -10.67 8.83
C VAL A 3 -44.27 -9.50 8.09
N MET A 4 -45.02 -8.43 7.78
CA MET A 4 -44.52 -7.22 7.13
C MET A 4 -43.52 -6.41 7.98
N LYS A 5 -43.66 -6.42 9.31
CA LYS A 5 -42.73 -5.74 10.23
C LYS A 5 -41.38 -6.50 10.30
N LYS A 6 -41.45 -7.84 10.33
CA LYS A 6 -40.26 -8.72 10.26
C LYS A 6 -39.55 -8.65 8.91
N LEU A 7 -40.30 -8.48 7.81
CA LEU A 7 -39.73 -8.25 6.47
C LEU A 7 -39.01 -6.89 6.41
N GLY A 8 -39.62 -5.82 6.94
CA GLY A 8 -39.01 -4.49 7.02
C GLY A 8 -37.72 -4.44 7.84
N GLU A 9 -37.69 -5.12 8.98
CA GLU A 9 -36.48 -5.26 9.81
C GLU A 9 -35.38 -6.02 9.06
N LYS A 10 -35.70 -7.17 8.45
CA LYS A 10 -34.72 -7.93 7.64
C LYS A 10 -34.15 -7.15 6.46
N THR A 11 -34.97 -6.32 5.78
CA THR A 11 -34.48 -5.46 4.70
C THR A 11 -33.58 -4.34 5.21
N LYS A 12 -33.86 -3.79 6.39
CA LYS A 12 -33.00 -2.76 7.01
C LYS A 12 -31.67 -3.35 7.46
N ASP A 13 -31.68 -4.56 8.02
CA ASP A 13 -30.48 -5.28 8.42
C ASP A 13 -29.64 -5.68 7.20
N ALA A 14 -30.29 -6.14 6.13
CA ALA A 14 -29.62 -6.47 4.87
C ALA A 14 -29.00 -5.23 4.20
N ALA A 15 -29.73 -4.11 4.13
CA ALA A 15 -29.20 -2.86 3.59
C ALA A 15 -28.02 -2.33 4.40
N SER A 16 -28.10 -2.41 5.74
CA SER A 16 -27.00 -2.01 6.63
C SER A 16 -25.78 -2.92 6.44
N ALA A 17 -25.97 -4.24 6.38
CA ALA A 17 -24.89 -5.20 6.16
C ALA A 17 -24.22 -5.06 4.78
N ILE A 18 -25.00 -4.78 3.72
CA ILE A 18 -24.47 -4.50 2.38
C ILE A 18 -23.68 -3.18 2.41
N GLY A 19 -24.21 -2.14 3.05
CA GLY A 19 -23.53 -0.86 3.24
C GLY A 19 -22.17 -1.03 3.94
N SER A 20 -22.13 -1.72 5.07
CA SER A 20 -20.89 -2.02 5.81
C SER A 20 -19.88 -2.78 4.95
N LYS A 21 -20.30 -3.86 4.29
CA LYS A 21 -19.41 -4.66 3.42
C LYS A 21 -18.88 -3.87 2.23
N THR A 22 -19.69 -3.00 1.64
CA THR A 22 -19.25 -2.14 0.53
C THR A 22 -18.24 -1.09 0.99
N SER A 23 -18.44 -0.50 2.18
CA SER A 23 -17.49 0.45 2.77
C SER A 23 -16.14 -0.22 3.05
N GLU A 24 -16.15 -1.41 3.66
CA GLU A 24 -14.95 -2.20 3.93
C GLU A 24 -14.20 -2.57 2.64
N ALA A 25 -14.94 -2.96 1.59
CA ALA A 25 -14.35 -3.30 0.29
C ALA A 25 -13.67 -2.09 -0.38
N VAL A 26 -14.30 -0.91 -0.34
CA VAL A 26 -13.72 0.33 -0.89
C VAL A 26 -12.47 0.73 -0.13
N GLU A 27 -12.49 0.67 1.19
CA GLU A 27 -11.34 1.00 2.02
C GLU A 27 -10.17 0.03 1.79
N LYS A 28 -10.46 -1.27 1.73
CA LYS A 28 -9.49 -2.30 1.36
C LYS A 28 -8.90 -2.06 -0.04
N HIS A 29 -9.73 -1.68 -1.01
CA HIS A 29 -9.26 -1.33 -2.34
C HIS A 29 -8.31 -0.12 -2.31
N SER A 30 -8.68 0.94 -1.58
CA SER A 30 -7.85 2.13 -1.42
C SER A 30 -6.47 1.80 -0.85
N LEU A 31 -6.42 1.00 0.22
CA LEU A 31 -5.17 0.55 0.84
C LEU A 31 -4.31 -0.27 -0.12
N ASN A 32 -4.91 -1.15 -0.92
CA ASN A 32 -4.16 -1.92 -1.92
C ASN A 32 -3.59 -1.04 -3.04
N VAL A 33 -4.33 -0.01 -3.47
CA VAL A 33 -3.85 0.96 -4.45
C VAL A 33 -2.68 1.77 -3.90
N GLU A 34 -2.77 2.21 -2.64
CA GLU A 34 -1.70 2.93 -1.95
C GLU A 34 -0.45 2.05 -1.81
N LYS A 35 -0.62 0.80 -1.36
CA LYS A 35 0.47 -0.20 -1.31
C LYS A 35 1.15 -0.37 -2.67
N GLY A 36 0.37 -0.54 -3.74
CA GLY A 36 0.90 -0.70 -5.10
C GLY A 36 1.70 0.52 -5.59
N LYS A 37 1.33 1.74 -5.17
CA LYS A 37 2.12 2.95 -5.47
C LYS A 37 3.47 2.92 -4.77
N HIS A 38 3.50 2.55 -3.48
CA HIS A 38 4.74 2.42 -2.72
C HIS A 38 5.66 1.31 -3.28
N GLU A 39 5.10 0.17 -3.67
CA GLU A 39 5.88 -0.90 -4.32
C GLU A 39 6.52 -0.44 -5.64
N LYS A 40 5.77 0.34 -6.44
CA LYS A 40 6.29 0.95 -7.67
C LYS A 40 7.42 1.94 -7.37
N GLU A 41 7.25 2.79 -6.35
CA GLU A 41 8.27 3.76 -5.96
C GLU A 41 9.55 3.08 -5.47
N ILE A 42 9.45 2.00 -4.68
CA ILE A 42 10.60 1.20 -4.27
C ILE A 42 11.33 0.63 -5.49
N LYS A 43 10.58 0.11 -6.47
CA LYS A 43 11.17 -0.41 -7.70
C LYS A 43 11.94 0.67 -8.45
N GLU A 44 11.33 1.84 -8.65
CA GLU A 44 11.96 2.98 -9.33
C GLU A 44 13.23 3.47 -8.60
N LYS A 45 13.22 3.49 -7.26
CA LYS A 45 14.43 3.81 -6.47
C LYS A 45 15.52 2.75 -6.60
N LYS A 46 15.16 1.45 -6.63
CA LYS A 46 16.12 0.36 -6.85
C LYS A 46 16.74 0.43 -8.25
N ASP A 47 15.93 0.75 -9.27
CA ASP A 47 16.42 0.97 -10.63
C ASP A 47 17.38 2.17 -10.67
N SER A 48 17.04 3.27 -9.99
CA SER A 48 17.91 4.46 -9.86
C SER A 48 19.24 4.16 -9.17
N ILE A 49 19.25 3.30 -8.13
CA ILE A 49 20.49 2.83 -7.50
C ILE A 49 21.34 2.04 -8.50
N GLY A 50 20.71 1.13 -9.25
CA GLY A 50 21.38 0.35 -10.29
C GLY A 50 22.04 1.23 -11.34
N GLU A 51 21.30 2.22 -11.87
CA GLU A 51 21.81 3.22 -12.82
C GLU A 51 22.96 4.03 -12.23
N TYR A 52 22.85 4.45 -10.97
CA TYR A 52 23.89 5.22 -10.29
C TYR A 52 25.20 4.43 -10.15
N VAL A 53 25.11 3.18 -9.69
CA VAL A 53 26.27 2.28 -9.54
C VAL A 53 26.88 1.96 -10.90
N TYR A 54 26.04 1.65 -11.89
CA TYR A 54 26.50 1.35 -13.24
C TYR A 54 27.21 2.53 -13.89
N SER A 55 26.67 3.75 -13.74
CA SER A 55 27.27 4.97 -14.25
C SER A 55 28.65 5.22 -13.65
N ALA A 56 28.80 5.13 -12.32
CA ALA A 56 30.08 5.27 -11.64
C ALA A 56 31.10 4.23 -12.17
N TYR A 57 30.70 2.96 -12.23
CA TYR A 57 31.54 1.89 -12.78
C TYR A 57 31.97 2.17 -14.22
N SER A 58 31.05 2.61 -15.09
CA SER A 58 31.32 2.90 -16.49
C SER A 58 32.31 4.06 -16.69
N ASN A 59 32.38 4.98 -15.72
CA ASN A 59 33.33 6.09 -15.69
C ASN A 59 34.65 5.73 -15.00
N GLY A 60 34.81 4.49 -14.50
CA GLY A 60 35.98 4.08 -13.72
C GLY A 60 36.03 4.69 -12.32
N GLU A 61 34.90 5.15 -11.81
CA GLU A 61 34.75 5.78 -10.50
C GLU A 61 34.11 4.80 -9.50
N GLU A 62 34.42 4.95 -8.21
CA GLU A 62 33.64 4.30 -7.16
C GLU A 62 32.38 5.12 -6.86
N PRO A 63 31.19 4.48 -6.79
CA PRO A 63 29.97 5.19 -6.41
C PRO A 63 30.06 5.70 -4.96
N ASP A 64 29.53 6.90 -4.73
CA ASP A 64 29.50 7.52 -3.41
C ASP A 64 28.63 6.69 -2.44
N LYS A 65 29.29 6.13 -1.44
CA LYS A 65 28.66 5.30 -0.40
C LYS A 65 27.66 6.09 0.44
N ALA A 66 27.91 7.38 0.72
CA ALA A 66 26.98 8.19 1.50
C ALA A 66 25.68 8.43 0.73
N LYS A 67 25.80 8.68 -0.58
CA LYS A 67 24.64 8.83 -1.46
C LYS A 67 23.86 7.53 -1.61
N LEU A 68 24.54 6.39 -1.77
CA LEU A 68 23.90 5.07 -1.78
C LEU A 68 23.15 4.76 -0.49
N LEU A 69 23.76 5.04 0.67
CA LEU A 69 23.09 4.85 1.97
C LEU A 69 21.83 5.70 2.07
N THR A 70 21.88 6.95 1.61
CA THR A 70 20.71 7.83 1.57
C THR A 70 19.58 7.23 0.72
N MET A 71 19.89 6.75 -0.49
CA MET A 71 18.91 6.10 -1.37
C MET A 71 18.30 4.83 -0.74
N VAL A 72 19.12 4.03 -0.05
CA VAL A 72 18.66 2.83 0.66
C VAL A 72 17.77 3.20 1.86
N ASP A 73 18.11 4.24 2.61
CA ASP A 73 17.30 4.69 3.74
C ASP A 73 15.96 5.28 3.30
N GLU A 74 15.88 5.91 2.12
CA GLU A 74 14.60 6.29 1.52
C GLU A 74 13.72 5.09 1.18
N ILE A 75 14.31 4.01 0.64
CA ILE A 75 13.58 2.75 0.39
C ILE A 75 13.03 2.19 1.70
N LYS A 76 13.84 2.14 2.77
CA LYS A 76 13.38 1.65 4.08
C LYS A 76 12.19 2.43 4.63
N LYS A 77 12.16 3.75 4.45
CA LYS A 77 11.02 4.57 4.89
C LYS A 77 9.73 4.16 4.17
N ILE A 78 9.80 3.88 2.88
CA ILE A 78 8.65 3.42 2.10
C ILE A 78 8.26 1.99 2.49
N GLU A 79 9.24 1.12 2.78
CA GLU A 79 8.97 -0.22 3.30
C GLU A 79 8.20 -0.17 4.63
N VAL A 80 8.53 0.78 5.52
CA VAL A 80 7.75 0.99 6.76
C VAL A 80 6.31 1.38 6.47
N GLN A 81 6.07 2.26 5.49
CA GLN A 81 4.70 2.63 5.07
C GLN A 81 3.91 1.43 4.54
N ILE A 82 4.57 0.54 3.78
CA ILE A 82 3.95 -0.71 3.32
C ILE A 82 3.58 -1.61 4.51
N MET A 83 4.46 -1.73 5.52
CA MET A 83 4.16 -2.52 6.71
C MET A 83 2.94 -1.99 7.46
N GLU A 84 2.83 -0.66 7.62
CA GLU A 84 1.66 -0.03 8.25
C GLU A 84 0.37 -0.29 7.47
N ILE A 85 0.43 -0.27 6.13
CA ILE A 85 -0.72 -0.62 5.28
C ILE A 85 -1.09 -2.10 5.44
N ASP A 86 -0.10 -2.99 5.51
CA ASP A 86 -0.32 -4.42 5.71
C ASP A 86 -0.91 -4.74 7.08
N GLU A 87 -0.56 -3.99 8.13
CA GLU A 87 -1.20 -4.07 9.44
C GLU A 87 -2.67 -3.64 9.36
N LYS A 88 -2.97 -2.49 8.74
CA LYS A 88 -4.36 -2.02 8.53
C LYS A 88 -5.20 -3.00 7.71
N LEU A 89 -4.60 -3.72 6.77
CA LEU A 89 -5.26 -4.74 5.97
C LEU A 89 -5.51 -6.06 6.73
N LYS A 90 -4.75 -6.34 7.79
CA LYS A 90 -4.91 -7.53 8.66
C LYS A 90 -5.89 -7.31 9.81
N GLU A 91 -6.02 -6.07 10.28
CA GLU A 91 -6.99 -5.70 11.32
C GLU A 91 -8.44 -5.61 10.81
N LYS A 92 -8.67 -5.71 9.50
CA LYS A 92 -9.98 -5.73 8.84
C LYS A 92 -10.37 -7.12 8.33
#